data_AF-A0A966KZA8-F1
#
_entry.id   AF-A0A966KZA8-F1
#
_cell.length_a   1.000
_cell.length_b   1.000
_cell.length_c   1.000
_cell.angle_alpha   90.00
_cell.angle_beta   90.00
_cell.angle_gamma   90.00
#
_symmetry.space_group_name_H-M   'P 1'
#
loop_
_entity.id
_entity.type
_entity.pdbx_description
1 polymer ?
#
loop_
_entity_poly.entity_id
_entity_poly.type
_entity_poly.pdbx_seq_one_letter_code
_entity_poly.pdbx_strand_id
1 'polypeptide(L)'
;MKIYGLVDLKTLFVLDSFKSNFENAVNASYKASEDGALSIVIKGKLPDAMKIRTYLKDKMDIPVGIFVNSKLQYENALNDGISLIFSERKFPRAKEVLIPGNKNFLSTEGNNILIENKRLLKFFKETVDFLPEIVSAVSFRLSQLNYDCFITEEVLSAKKGLEISKYL
;
A
#
# COMPACT_ATOMS: atom_id res chain seq x y z
N MET A 1 9.20 11.80 -1.07
CA MET A 1 8.22 10.70 -1.19
C MET A 1 7.78 10.19 0.19
N LYS A 2 6.49 9.90 0.37
CA LYS A 2 5.88 9.27 1.56
C LYS A 2 5.79 7.75 1.36
N ILE A 3 5.94 6.96 2.43
CA ILE A 3 5.73 5.50 2.39
C ILE A 3 4.45 5.15 3.16
N TYR A 4 3.55 4.44 2.50
CA TYR A 4 2.34 3.88 3.12
C TYR A 4 2.41 2.35 3.12
N GLY A 5 1.93 1.74 4.20
CA GLY A 5 1.85 0.29 4.35
C GLY A 5 0.65 -0.27 3.59
N LEU A 6 0.90 -1.24 2.72
CA LEU A 6 -0.15 -1.99 2.02
C LEU A 6 -0.56 -3.19 2.87
N VAL A 7 -1.85 -3.29 3.14
CA VAL A 7 -2.48 -4.47 3.73
C VAL A 7 -3.36 -5.09 2.65
N ASP A 8 -2.78 -6.00 1.85
CA ASP A 8 -3.52 -6.71 0.81
C ASP A 8 -4.21 -7.95 1.38
N LEU A 9 -5.53 -7.84 1.57
CA LEU A 9 -6.35 -8.92 2.11
C LEU A 9 -6.35 -10.15 1.20
N LYS A 10 -6.12 -10.02 -0.11
CA LYS A 10 -6.02 -11.18 -1.00
C LYS A 10 -4.78 -12.02 -0.69
N THR A 11 -3.69 -11.39 -0.25
CA THR A 11 -2.46 -12.07 0.15
C THR A 11 -2.54 -12.59 1.58
N LEU A 12 -3.21 -11.85 2.47
CA LEU A 12 -3.27 -12.17 3.91
C LEU A 12 -4.40 -13.13 4.29
N PHE A 13 -5.49 -13.19 3.51
CA PHE A 13 -6.62 -14.08 3.79
C PHE A 13 -6.37 -15.48 3.22
N VAL A 14 -5.46 -16.21 3.86
CA VAL A 14 -5.04 -17.56 3.45
C VAL A 14 -5.65 -18.67 4.31
N LEU A 15 -6.30 -18.31 5.42
CA LEU A 15 -6.94 -19.25 6.34
C LEU A 15 -8.44 -19.37 6.05
N ASP A 16 -9.05 -20.48 6.46
CA ASP A 16 -10.48 -20.71 6.26
C ASP A 16 -11.35 -19.81 7.15
N SER A 17 -10.80 -19.37 8.28
CA SER A 17 -11.50 -18.54 9.27
C SER A 17 -11.30 -17.05 9.02
N PHE A 18 -12.42 -16.32 8.89
CA PHE A 18 -12.38 -14.85 8.87
C PHE A 18 -11.69 -14.26 10.11
N LYS A 19 -11.88 -14.86 11.30
CA LYS A 19 -11.28 -14.35 12.54
C LYS A 19 -9.75 -14.37 12.46
N SER A 20 -9.17 -15.48 12.02
CA SER A 20 -7.70 -15.60 11.91
C SER A 20 -7.15 -14.70 10.80
N ASN A 21 -7.86 -14.58 9.68
CA ASN A 21 -7.51 -13.65 8.61
C ASN A 21 -7.59 -12.18 9.03
N PHE A 22 -8.57 -11.84 9.88
CA PHE A 22 -8.72 -10.52 10.47
C PHE A 22 -7.53 -10.18 11.37
N GLU A 23 -7.13 -11.11 12.25
CA GLU A 23 -5.96 -10.96 13.12
C GLU A 23 -4.67 -10.78 12.29
N ASN A 24 -4.50 -11.53 11.20
CA ASN A 24 -3.36 -11.35 10.29
C ASN A 24 -3.30 -9.94 9.69
N ALA A 25 -4.43 -9.40 9.24
CA ALA A 25 -4.50 -8.05 8.68
C ALA A 25 -4.21 -6.97 9.74
N VAL A 26 -4.69 -7.16 10.97
CA VAL A 26 -4.39 -6.27 12.10
C VAL A 26 -2.90 -6.30 12.45
N ASN A 27 -2.31 -7.49 12.56
CA ASN A 27 -0.88 -7.64 12.86
C ASN A 27 0.00 -7.03 11.77
N ALA A 28 -0.34 -7.25 10.50
CA ALA A 28 0.36 -6.63 9.37
C ALA A 28 0.27 -5.09 9.42
N SER A 29 -0.87 -4.54 9.85
CA SER A 29 -1.07 -3.09 9.99
C SER A 29 -0.18 -2.51 11.09
N TYR A 30 -0.13 -3.13 12.27
CA TYR A 30 0.75 -2.70 13.35
C TYR A 30 2.22 -2.80 12.94
N LYS A 31 2.61 -3.92 12.32
CA LYS A 31 3.98 -4.10 11.83
C LYS A 31 4.39 -3.01 10.83
N ALA A 32 3.52 -2.71 9.85
CA ALA A 32 3.77 -1.63 8.91
C ALA A 32 3.91 -0.26 9.59
N SER A 33 3.13 -0.01 10.65
CA SER A 33 3.25 1.19 11.48
C SER A 33 4.59 1.25 12.24
N GLU A 34 4.98 0.15 12.88
CA GLU A 34 6.27 0.02 13.58
C GLU A 34 7.46 0.21 12.63
N ASP A 35 7.33 -0.28 11.39
CA ASP A 35 8.34 -0.12 10.34
C ASP A 35 8.38 1.32 9.76
N GLY A 36 7.50 2.22 10.23
CA GLY A 36 7.52 3.64 9.93
C GLY A 36 6.61 4.07 8.78
N ALA A 37 5.56 3.31 8.47
CA ALA A 37 4.54 3.75 7.52
C ALA A 37 3.83 5.02 8.02
N LEU A 38 3.61 5.98 7.12
CA LEU A 38 2.87 7.21 7.46
C LEU A 38 1.35 7.04 7.41
N SER A 39 0.88 5.93 6.84
CA SER A 39 -0.53 5.55 6.75
C SER A 39 -0.63 4.09 6.32
N ILE A 40 -1.75 3.45 6.66
CA ILE A 40 -2.11 2.12 6.19
C ILE A 40 -3.14 2.22 5.07
N VAL A 41 -2.96 1.44 4.01
CA VAL A 41 -3.90 1.29 2.89
C VAL A 41 -4.38 -0.15 2.83
N ILE A 42 -5.66 -0.37 3.15
CA ILE A 42 -6.25 -1.70 3.11
C ILE A 42 -6.85 -1.96 1.73
N LYS A 43 -6.42 -3.04 1.07
CA LYS A 43 -6.86 -3.43 -0.27
C LYS A 43 -7.49 -4.81 -0.22
N GLY A 44 -8.72 -4.95 -0.71
CA GLY A 44 -9.44 -6.22 -0.69
C GLY A 44 -10.93 -6.09 -0.97
N LYS A 45 -11.72 -7.08 -0.54
CA LYS A 45 -13.18 -6.96 -0.55
C LYS A 45 -13.60 -5.83 0.40
N LEU A 46 -14.42 -4.90 -0.10
CA LEU A 46 -14.78 -3.71 0.67
C LEU A 46 -15.37 -4.03 2.06
N PRO A 47 -16.34 -4.96 2.22
CA PRO A 47 -16.89 -5.25 3.55
C PRO A 47 -15.83 -5.68 4.58
N ASP A 48 -14.82 -6.45 4.15
CA ASP A 48 -13.75 -6.92 5.03
C ASP A 48 -12.76 -5.80 5.34
N ALA A 49 -12.39 -5.01 4.32
CA ALA A 49 -11.54 -3.84 4.48
C ALA A 49 -12.16 -2.81 5.44
N MET A 50 -13.49 -2.61 5.37
CA MET A 50 -14.23 -1.72 6.26
C MET A 50 -14.22 -2.19 7.70
N LYS A 51 -14.41 -3.49 7.95
CA LYS A 51 -14.33 -4.07 9.31
C LYS A 51 -12.95 -3.85 9.91
N ILE A 52 -11.89 -4.16 9.16
CA ILE A 52 -10.51 -4.00 9.61
C ILE A 52 -10.19 -2.52 9.85
N ARG A 53 -10.55 -1.63 8.92
CA ARG A 53 -10.37 -0.19 9.08
C ARG A 53 -11.08 0.33 10.33
N THR A 54 -12.32 -0.07 10.55
CA THR A 54 -13.13 0.40 11.69
C THR A 54 -12.50 -0.01 13.02
N TYR A 55 -11.89 -1.19 13.07
CA TYR A 55 -11.14 -1.63 14.24
C TYR A 55 -9.85 -0.82 14.44
N LEU A 56 -9.10 -0.55 13.36
CA LEU A 56 -7.78 0.08 13.44
C LEU A 56 -7.82 1.61 13.61
N LYS A 57 -8.83 2.29 13.06
CA LYS A 57 -8.86 3.78 12.96
C LYS A 57 -8.74 4.49 14.32
N ASP A 58 -9.18 3.84 15.39
CA ASP A 58 -9.16 4.39 16.76
C ASP A 58 -8.06 3.75 17.63
N LYS A 59 -7.23 2.86 17.06
CA LYS A 59 -6.17 2.11 17.74
C LYS A 59 -4.77 2.43 17.23
N MET A 60 -4.67 3.12 16.09
CA MET A 60 -3.41 3.48 15.46
C MET A 60 -3.25 4.99 15.47
N ASP A 61 -2.02 5.45 15.70
CA ASP A 61 -1.67 6.88 15.64
C ASP A 61 -1.53 7.40 14.20
N ILE A 62 -1.55 6.49 13.21
CA ILE A 62 -1.47 6.81 11.79
C ILE A 62 -2.82 6.61 11.08
N PRO A 63 -3.13 7.43 10.05
CA PRO A 63 -4.38 7.29 9.31
C PRO A 63 -4.50 5.93 8.62
N VAL A 64 -5.72 5.37 8.63
CA VAL A 64 -6.06 4.13 7.93
C VAL A 64 -7.05 4.43 6.80
N GLY A 65 -6.57 4.22 5.57
CA GLY A 65 -7.34 4.38 4.34
C GLY A 65 -7.72 3.04 3.71
N ILE A 66 -8.49 3.12 2.61
CA ILE A 66 -8.89 1.96 1.82
C ILE A 66 -8.62 2.16 0.34
N PHE A 67 -8.38 1.06 -0.34
CA PHE A 67 -8.31 1.01 -1.80
C PHE A 67 -9.65 0.59 -2.39
N VAL A 68 -10.19 1.38 -3.31
CA VAL A 68 -11.48 1.12 -3.99
C VAL A 68 -11.28 0.91 -5.49
N ASN A 69 -12.01 -0.03 -6.07
CA ASN A 69 -11.87 -0.44 -7.47
C ASN A 69 -13.08 -0.08 -8.34
N SER A 70 -14.17 0.38 -7.74
CA SER A 70 -15.42 0.68 -8.43
C SER A 70 -16.09 1.92 -7.84
N LYS A 71 -16.97 2.53 -8.65
CA LYS A 71 -17.77 3.68 -8.23
C LYS A 71 -18.64 3.35 -7.02
N LEU A 72 -19.26 2.16 -7.00
CA LEU A 72 -20.05 1.70 -5.85
C LEU A 72 -19.22 1.62 -4.57
N GLN A 73 -18.00 1.10 -4.65
CA GLN A 73 -17.12 1.03 -3.47
C GLN A 73 -16.69 2.42 -3.00
N TYR A 74 -16.41 3.33 -3.94
CA TYR A 74 -16.10 4.73 -3.65
C TYR A 74 -17.27 5.46 -2.96
N GLU A 75 -18.49 5.31 -3.45
CA GLU A 75 -19.69 5.92 -2.86
C GLU A 75 -19.95 5.39 -1.46
N ASN A 76 -19.84 4.08 -1.25
CA ASN A 76 -19.97 3.47 0.09
C ASN A 76 -18.90 4.02 1.05
N ALA A 77 -17.64 4.09 0.61
CA ALA A 77 -16.56 4.64 1.39
C ALA A 77 -16.80 6.10 1.80
N LEU A 78 -17.34 6.92 0.90
CA LEU A 78 -17.70 8.31 1.19
C LEU A 78 -18.84 8.42 2.20
N ASN A 79 -19.89 7.61 2.04
CA ASN A 79 -21.04 7.60 2.94
C ASN A 79 -20.64 7.20 4.37
N ASP A 80 -19.64 6.32 4.49
CA ASP A 80 -19.05 5.93 5.77
C ASP A 80 -18.04 6.95 6.33
N GLY A 81 -17.93 8.13 5.72
CA GLY A 81 -17.10 9.24 6.20
C GLY A 81 -15.60 9.00 6.04
N ILE A 82 -15.18 8.12 5.13
CA ILE A 82 -13.75 7.83 4.93
C ILE A 82 -13.08 9.00 4.21
N SER A 83 -12.08 9.59 4.87
CA SER A 83 -11.31 10.72 4.32
C SER A 83 -10.14 10.27 3.43
N LEU A 84 -9.58 9.09 3.67
CA LEU A 84 -8.42 8.59 2.95
C LEU A 84 -8.81 7.41 2.05
N ILE A 85 -9.11 7.73 0.79
CA ILE A 85 -9.53 6.76 -0.23
C ILE A 85 -8.50 6.77 -1.35
N PHE A 86 -8.09 5.59 -1.79
CA PHE A 86 -7.17 5.39 -2.91
C PHE A 86 -7.87 4.62 -4.03
N SER A 87 -7.54 4.94 -5.28
CA SER A 87 -8.07 4.19 -6.42
C SER A 87 -7.18 4.32 -7.65
N GLU A 88 -7.16 3.30 -8.50
CA GLU A 88 -6.62 3.40 -9.86
C GLU A 88 -7.49 4.28 -10.77
N ARG A 89 -8.78 4.44 -10.43
CA ARG A 89 -9.72 5.27 -11.19
C ARG A 89 -9.79 6.68 -10.63
N LYS A 90 -10.04 7.65 -11.51
CA LYS A 90 -10.28 9.04 -11.10
C LYS A 90 -11.65 9.17 -10.42
N PHE A 91 -11.61 9.53 -9.14
CA PHE A 91 -12.80 9.95 -8.37
C PHE A 91 -12.52 11.28 -7.66
N PRO A 92 -13.52 12.14 -7.44
CA PRO A 92 -13.31 13.52 -6.96
C PRO A 92 -12.53 13.66 -5.65
N ARG A 93 -12.66 12.69 -4.73
CA ARG A 93 -12.04 12.71 -3.40
C ARG A 93 -11.12 11.52 -3.13
N ALA A 94 -10.84 10.70 -4.15
CA ALA A 94 -9.89 9.62 -4.03
C ALA A 94 -8.52 10.07 -4.53
N LYS A 95 -7.46 9.62 -3.85
CA LYS A 95 -6.10 9.72 -4.35
C LYS A 95 -5.93 8.73 -5.50
N GLU A 96 -5.63 9.26 -6.68
CA GLU A 96 -5.30 8.44 -7.85
C GLU A 96 -3.97 7.71 -7.62
N VAL A 97 -3.97 6.41 -7.91
CA VAL A 97 -2.84 5.51 -7.72
C VAL A 97 -2.48 4.85 -9.03
N LEU A 98 -1.23 4.96 -9.43
CA LEU A 98 -0.67 4.18 -10.52
C LEU A 98 -0.41 2.74 -10.05
N ILE A 99 -0.95 1.78 -10.78
CA ILE A 99 -0.58 0.36 -10.65
C ILE A 99 0.22 -0.04 -11.90
N PRO A 100 1.55 -0.18 -11.82
CA PRO A 100 2.35 -0.43 -13.00
C PRO A 100 2.10 -1.83 -13.60
N GLY A 101 2.16 -1.91 -14.93
CA GLY A 101 2.07 -3.15 -15.69
C GLY A 101 3.41 -3.77 -16.09
N ASN A 102 4.50 -3.00 -16.06
CA ASN A 102 5.88 -3.42 -16.36
C ASN A 102 6.87 -2.44 -15.72
N LYS A 103 8.19 -2.57 -15.94
CA LYS A 103 9.25 -1.73 -15.32
C LYS A 103 9.31 -0.27 -15.78
N ASN A 104 8.56 0.16 -16.79
CA ASN A 104 8.65 1.53 -17.34
C ASN A 104 8.25 2.63 -16.34
N PHE A 105 7.59 2.27 -15.23
CA PHE A 105 7.34 3.22 -14.15
C PHE A 105 8.65 3.75 -13.51
N LEU A 106 9.77 3.02 -13.64
CA LEU A 106 11.08 3.45 -13.15
C LEU A 106 11.76 4.50 -14.05
N SER A 107 11.08 4.97 -15.09
CA SER A 107 11.55 6.02 -15.99
C SER A 107 10.55 7.16 -16.18
N THR A 108 9.46 7.19 -15.41
CA THR A 108 8.39 8.20 -15.54
C THR A 108 8.04 8.76 -14.18
N GLU A 109 7.72 10.05 -14.10
CA GLU A 109 7.20 10.69 -12.89
C GLU A 109 5.72 10.33 -12.66
N GLY A 110 5.25 10.44 -11.42
CA GLY A 110 3.85 10.18 -11.05
C GLY A 110 3.56 10.57 -9.60
N ASN A 111 2.29 10.56 -9.19
CA ASN A 111 1.92 11.00 -7.84
C ASN A 111 1.98 9.84 -6.83
N ASN A 112 0.95 8.99 -6.79
CA ASN A 112 0.91 7.83 -5.89
C ASN A 112 1.10 6.55 -6.70
N ILE A 113 1.94 5.62 -6.21
CA ILE A 113 2.15 4.33 -6.84
C ILE A 113 1.94 3.20 -5.83
N LEU A 114 1.28 2.13 -6.25
CA LEU A 114 1.09 0.91 -5.47
C LEU A 114 1.69 -0.25 -6.25
N ILE A 115 2.59 -1.00 -5.60
CA ILE A 115 3.20 -2.17 -6.20
C ILE A 115 3.17 -3.32 -5.20
N GLU A 116 2.49 -4.40 -5.57
CA GLU A 116 2.42 -5.64 -4.80
C GLU A 116 3.75 -6.40 -4.93
N ASN A 117 4.19 -7.07 -3.87
CA ASN A 117 5.45 -7.84 -3.86
C ASN A 117 5.50 -8.87 -5.01
N LYS A 118 4.41 -9.58 -5.26
CA LYS A 118 4.30 -10.55 -6.35
C LYS A 118 4.54 -9.92 -7.73
N ARG A 119 4.11 -8.68 -7.94
CA ARG A 119 4.34 -7.96 -9.21
C ARG A 119 5.80 -7.53 -9.34
N LEU A 120 6.41 -7.03 -8.26
CA LEU A 120 7.83 -6.70 -8.25
C LEU A 120 8.67 -7.92 -8.62
N LEU A 121 8.49 -9.04 -7.93
CA LEU A 121 9.21 -10.29 -8.22
C LEU A 121 9.03 -10.71 -9.68
N LYS A 122 7.80 -10.61 -10.22
CA LYS A 122 7.54 -10.91 -11.63
C LYS A 122 8.28 -9.97 -12.60
N PHE A 123 8.31 -8.67 -12.32
CA PHE A 123 9.02 -7.71 -13.17
C PHE A 123 10.52 -8.00 -13.17
N PHE A 124 11.09 -8.24 -12.00
CA PHE A 124 12.53 -8.46 -11.83
C PHE A 124 12.96 -9.89 -12.18
N LYS A 125 12.03 -10.84 -12.28
CA LYS A 125 12.28 -12.28 -12.50
C LYS A 125 13.11 -12.89 -11.38
N GLU A 126 12.82 -12.48 -10.14
CA GLU A 126 13.57 -12.86 -8.94
C GLU A 126 12.71 -13.65 -7.95
N THR A 127 13.36 -14.24 -6.95
CA THR A 127 12.73 -14.94 -5.81
C THR A 127 12.44 -13.98 -4.66
N VAL A 128 11.63 -14.46 -3.70
CA VAL A 128 11.23 -13.67 -2.52
C VAL A 128 12.43 -13.19 -1.68
N ASP A 129 13.56 -13.89 -1.74
CA ASP A 129 14.76 -13.56 -0.96
C ASP A 129 15.38 -12.22 -1.37
N PHE A 130 15.14 -11.77 -2.61
CA PHE A 130 15.62 -10.49 -3.14
C PHE A 130 14.62 -9.35 -2.97
N LEU A 131 13.45 -9.63 -2.40
CA LEU A 131 12.39 -8.64 -2.28
C LEU A 131 12.84 -7.39 -1.49
N PRO A 132 13.58 -7.50 -0.36
CA PRO A 132 14.05 -6.31 0.36
C PRO A 132 14.94 -5.40 -0.50
N GLU A 133 15.88 -5.97 -1.25
CA GLU A 133 16.80 -5.24 -2.13
C GLU A 133 16.05 -4.59 -3.29
N ILE A 134 15.11 -5.33 -3.90
CA ILE A 134 14.27 -4.82 -4.99
C ILE A 134 13.43 -3.63 -4.51
N VAL A 135 12.76 -3.76 -3.37
CA VAL A 135 11.90 -2.70 -2.83
C VAL A 135 12.72 -1.47 -2.44
N SER A 136 13.91 -1.67 -1.86
CA SER A 136 14.86 -0.59 -1.56
C SER A 136 15.29 0.14 -2.84
N ALA A 137 15.74 -0.58 -3.87
CA ALA A 137 16.14 0.01 -5.15
C ALA A 137 14.99 0.74 -5.85
N VAL A 138 13.78 0.16 -5.83
CA VAL A 138 12.58 0.77 -6.41
C VAL A 138 12.22 2.05 -5.67
N SER A 139 12.14 2.04 -4.34
CA SER A 139 11.80 3.25 -3.56
C SER A 139 12.83 4.37 -3.72
N PHE A 140 14.13 4.03 -3.77
CA PHE A 140 15.19 4.97 -4.13
C PHE A 140 14.90 5.60 -5.49
N ARG A 141 14.67 4.79 -6.53
CA ARG A 141 14.41 5.29 -7.87
C ARG A 141 13.13 6.13 -7.97
N LEU A 142 12.05 5.71 -7.33
CA LEU A 142 10.80 6.46 -7.27
C LEU A 142 10.98 7.83 -6.61
N SER A 143 11.84 7.93 -5.60
CA SER A 143 12.14 9.21 -4.95
C SER A 143 12.86 10.19 -5.88
N GLN A 144 13.73 9.68 -6.76
CA GLN A 144 14.43 10.47 -7.78
C GLN A 144 13.49 10.92 -8.91
N LEU A 145 12.40 10.20 -9.13
CA LEU A 145 11.37 10.52 -10.12
C LEU A 145 10.22 11.35 -9.54
N ASN A 146 10.42 11.94 -8.35
CA ASN A 146 9.46 12.80 -7.67
C ASN A 146 8.09 12.16 -7.41
N TYR A 147 8.04 10.85 -7.14
CA TYR A 147 6.79 10.26 -6.65
C TYR A 147 6.39 10.82 -5.27
N ASP A 148 5.13 11.18 -5.12
CA ASP A 148 4.58 11.66 -3.86
C ASP A 148 4.51 10.53 -2.84
N CYS A 149 4.05 9.35 -3.26
CA CYS A 149 3.75 8.24 -2.37
C CYS A 149 4.05 6.89 -3.01
N PHE A 150 4.67 6.00 -2.23
CA PHE A 150 4.80 4.58 -2.52
C PHE A 150 4.03 3.76 -1.49
N ILE A 151 3.08 2.94 -1.96
CA ILE A 151 2.25 2.02 -1.17
C ILE A 151 2.82 0.61 -1.37
N THR A 152 3.31 -0.01 -0.29
CA THR A 152 4.04 -1.30 -0.33
C THR A 152 3.80 -2.15 0.90
N GLU A 153 3.88 -3.47 0.76
CA GLU A 153 3.87 -4.43 1.88
C GLU A 153 5.22 -4.38 2.65
N GLU A 154 6.30 -3.96 1.98
CA GLU A 154 7.69 -3.96 2.46
C GLU A 154 8.14 -2.56 2.91
N VAL A 155 7.52 -2.05 3.99
CA VAL A 155 7.73 -0.68 4.47
C VAL A 155 9.18 -0.43 4.87
N LEU A 156 9.77 -1.32 5.67
CA LEU A 156 11.15 -1.17 6.17
C LEU A 156 12.16 -1.07 5.02
N SER A 157 12.02 -1.94 4.03
CA SER A 157 12.87 -1.99 2.83
C SER A 157 12.72 -0.72 1.98
N ALA A 158 11.49 -0.23 1.79
CA ALA A 158 11.25 1.02 1.07
C ALA A 158 11.81 2.25 1.81
N LYS A 159 11.75 2.23 3.14
CA LYS A 159 12.34 3.25 4.00
C LYS A 159 13.85 3.34 3.86
N LYS A 160 14.55 2.20 3.79
CA LYS A 160 16.00 2.16 3.56
C LYS A 160 16.39 2.79 2.22
N GLY A 161 15.64 2.49 1.15
CA GLY A 161 15.89 3.10 -0.16
C GLY A 161 15.71 4.62 -0.17
N LEU A 162 14.73 5.14 0.58
CA LEU A 162 14.54 6.58 0.79
C LEU A 162 15.62 7.25 1.64
N GLU A 163 16.23 6.53 2.57
CA GLU A 163 17.33 7.08 3.36
C GLU A 163 18.58 7.27 2.51
N ILE A 164 18.86 6.30 1.62
CA ILE A 164 19.98 6.39 0.67
C ILE A 164 19.83 7.62 -0.24
N SER A 165 18.63 7.96 -0.70
CA SER A 165 18.41 9.11 -1.60
C SER A 165 18.64 10.47 -0.96
N LYS A 166 18.79 10.56 0.37
CA LYS A 166 19.13 11.82 1.04
C LYS A 166 20.62 12.17 0.99
N TYR A 167 21.47 11.22 0.61
CA TYR A 167 22.92 11.37 0.60
C TYR A 167 23.52 11.55 -0.81
N LEU A 168 22.69 11.58 -1.85
CA LEU A 168 23.06 11.73 -3.26
C LEU A 168 22.33 12.93 -3.86
#